data_AF-A0AA39MTH3-F1
#
_entry.id   AF-A0AA39MTH3-F1
#
_cell.length_a   1.000
_cell.length_b   1.000
_cell.length_c   1.000
_cell.angle_alpha   90.00
_cell.angle_beta   90.00
_cell.angle_gamma   90.00
#
_symmetry.space_group_name_H-M   'P 1'
#
loop_
_entity.id
_entity.type
_entity.pdbx_description
1 polymer ?
#
loop_
_entity_poly.entity_id
_entity_poly.type
_entity_poly.pdbx_seq_one_letter_code
_entity_poly.pdbx_strand_id
1 'polypeptide(L)'
;MARRDSILTTPTSPLAPFPPLPPPELRTRAPEFYGFVAWTSTSLLFVVYLLWAVLPDEYIEWLGVTWYPSREWAVLLPAYSVVVFLLAYFVYFALAIHGAPSLSDTCTFTDSRSHYLPMCEGKQGYVSFARPDAVPELYDVPIGLVNRVLYHDEPSAD
;
A
#
# COMPACT_ATOMS: atom_id res chain seq x y z
N MET A 1 23.13 -50.99 -5.97
CA MET A 1 23.74 -49.83 -5.27
C MET A 1 22.79 -48.66 -5.48
N ALA A 2 22.28 -48.09 -4.39
CA ALA A 2 20.98 -47.43 -4.28
C ALA A 2 20.87 -46.06 -4.96
N ARG A 3 19.70 -45.83 -5.56
CA ARG A 3 19.10 -44.58 -6.03
C ARG A 3 19.12 -43.55 -4.88
N ARG A 4 19.77 -42.40 -5.08
CA ARG A 4 19.64 -41.24 -4.19
C ARG A 4 18.59 -40.32 -4.77
N ASP A 5 17.40 -40.43 -4.21
CA ASP A 5 16.28 -39.54 -4.48
C ASP A 5 16.62 -38.12 -3.99
N SER A 6 16.26 -37.17 -4.84
CA SER A 6 16.36 -35.73 -4.67
C SER A 6 15.70 -35.27 -3.36
N ILE A 7 16.48 -34.73 -2.44
CA ILE A 7 15.96 -33.91 -1.34
C ILE A 7 16.19 -32.44 -1.72
N LEU A 8 15.23 -31.87 -2.44
CA LEU A 8 15.03 -30.42 -2.45
C LEU A 8 14.64 -30.03 -1.00
N THR A 9 15.52 -29.34 -0.29
CA THR A 9 15.28 -28.88 1.09
C THR A 9 14.77 -27.44 1.17
N THR A 10 14.28 -26.84 0.09
CA THR A 10 13.60 -25.53 0.20
C THR A 10 12.17 -25.73 0.67
N PRO A 11 11.79 -25.28 1.89
CA PRO A 11 10.39 -25.28 2.30
C PRO A 11 9.59 -24.31 1.41
N THR A 12 8.73 -24.88 0.56
CA THR A 12 7.84 -24.20 -0.38
C THR A 12 6.49 -23.83 0.27
N SER A 13 6.46 -22.99 1.32
CA SER A 13 5.30 -22.16 1.77
C SER A 13 5.32 -21.81 3.28
N PRO A 14 4.79 -20.65 3.70
CA PRO A 14 4.99 -19.33 3.14
C PRO A 14 6.19 -18.68 3.85
N LEU A 15 6.97 -17.88 3.13
CA LEU A 15 7.99 -17.04 3.74
C LEU A 15 7.30 -16.10 4.73
N ALA A 16 7.46 -16.38 6.03
CA ALA A 16 7.08 -15.43 7.05
C ALA A 16 7.76 -14.09 6.73
N PRO A 17 7.04 -12.96 6.78
CA PRO A 17 7.65 -11.65 6.60
C PRO A 17 8.88 -11.53 7.48
N PHE A 18 10.03 -11.16 6.90
CA PHE A 18 11.23 -10.87 7.66
C PHE A 18 11.21 -9.38 8.04
N PRO A 19 11.43 -9.01 9.31
CA PRO A 19 11.83 -9.86 10.43
C PRO A 19 10.65 -10.66 11.05
N PRO A 20 10.93 -11.84 11.64
CA PRO A 20 9.90 -12.69 12.24
C PRO A 20 9.17 -11.93 13.35
N LEU A 21 7.83 -11.98 13.33
CA LEU A 21 7.03 -11.39 14.39
C LEU A 21 7.47 -11.95 15.75
N PRO A 22 7.56 -11.11 16.80
CA PRO A 22 7.93 -11.59 18.13
C PRO A 22 6.98 -12.70 18.59
N PRO A 23 7.47 -13.67 19.39
CA PRO A 23 6.65 -14.73 19.97
C PRO A 23 5.39 -14.15 20.64
N PRO A 24 4.24 -14.84 20.63
CA PRO A 24 2.98 -14.34 21.20
C PRO A 24 3.15 -13.81 22.64
N GLU A 25 4.01 -14.45 23.43
CA GLU A 25 4.36 -14.07 24.81
C GLU A 25 5.01 -12.68 24.94
N LEU A 26 5.67 -12.20 23.88
CA LEU A 26 6.33 -10.89 23.82
C LEU A 26 5.48 -9.82 23.08
N ARG A 27 4.36 -10.19 22.47
CA ARG A 27 3.50 -9.24 21.78
C ARG A 27 2.72 -8.43 22.81
N THR A 28 2.89 -7.11 22.77
CA THR A 28 2.09 -6.22 23.62
C THR A 28 0.62 -6.33 23.24
N ARG A 29 -0.24 -6.65 24.21
CA ARG A 29 -1.71 -6.64 24.06
C ARG A 29 -2.31 -5.24 24.00
N ALA A 30 -1.51 -4.19 24.03
CA ALA A 30 -2.01 -2.80 24.07
C ALA A 30 -2.93 -2.44 22.88
N PRO A 31 -2.65 -2.83 21.62
CA PRO A 31 -3.50 -2.47 20.49
C PRO A 31 -4.93 -3.02 20.58
N GLU A 32 -5.12 -4.24 21.08
CA GLU A 32 -6.46 -4.85 21.24
C GLU A 32 -7.28 -4.13 22.32
N PHE A 33 -6.65 -3.70 23.41
CA PHE A 33 -7.33 -2.91 24.45
C PHE A 33 -7.71 -1.52 23.95
N TYR A 34 -6.82 -0.84 23.22
CA TYR A 34 -7.15 0.47 22.66
C TYR A 34 -8.30 0.40 21.66
N GLY A 35 -8.31 -0.62 20.79
CA GLY A 35 -9.39 -0.86 19.85
C GLY A 35 -10.73 -1.09 20.57
N PHE A 36 -10.74 -1.90 21.63
CA PHE A 36 -11.94 -2.16 22.42
C PHE A 36 -12.47 -0.91 23.13
N VAL A 37 -11.59 -0.13 23.76
CA VAL A 37 -11.95 1.12 24.45
C VAL A 37 -12.46 2.14 23.45
N ALA A 38 -11.77 2.33 22.32
CA ALA A 38 -12.21 3.23 21.25
C ALA A 38 -13.58 2.81 20.71
N TRP A 39 -13.77 1.54 20.34
CA TRP A 39 -15.04 1.03 19.84
C TRP A 39 -16.20 1.24 20.82
N THR A 40 -16.00 0.87 22.09
CA THR A 40 -17.04 0.96 23.12
C THR A 40 -17.40 2.41 23.42
N SER A 41 -16.40 3.28 23.57
CA SER A 41 -16.61 4.71 23.83
C SER A 41 -17.26 5.44 22.66
N THR A 42 -16.81 5.20 21.42
CA THR A 42 -17.43 5.79 20.23
C THR A 42 -18.86 5.28 20.04
N SER A 43 -19.13 4.01 20.29
CA SER A 43 -20.49 3.45 20.21
C SER A 43 -21.42 4.10 21.24
N LEU A 44 -20.95 4.25 22.48
CA LEU A 44 -21.72 4.92 23.53
C LEU A 44 -22.03 6.38 23.18
N LEU A 45 -21.01 7.13 22.74
CA LEU A 45 -21.17 8.53 22.31
C LEU A 45 -22.12 8.64 21.12
N PHE A 46 -22.07 7.70 20.18
CA PHE A 46 -22.96 7.66 19.04
C PHE A 46 -24.43 7.44 19.45
N VAL A 47 -24.68 6.53 20.40
CA VAL A 47 -26.04 6.33 20.94
C VAL A 47 -26.54 7.59 21.64
N VAL A 48 -25.70 8.23 22.48
CA VAL A 48 -26.04 9.50 23.14
C VAL A 48 -26.33 10.59 22.12
N TYR A 49 -25.53 10.69 21.06
CA TYR A 49 -25.74 11.62 19.96
C TYR A 49 -27.07 11.38 19.22
N LEU A 50 -27.41 10.13 18.92
CA LEU A 50 -28.69 9.80 18.29
C LEU A 50 -29.88 10.13 19.19
N LEU A 51 -29.78 9.80 20.49
CA LEU A 51 -30.81 10.16 21.47
C LEU A 51 -30.99 11.68 21.51
N TRP A 52 -29.91 12.44 21.59
CA TRP A 52 -29.96 13.91 21.57
C TRP A 52 -30.54 14.47 20.26
N ALA A 53 -30.20 13.88 19.11
CA ALA A 53 -30.68 14.33 17.80
C ALA A 53 -32.17 14.05 17.56
N VAL A 54 -32.69 12.93 18.08
CA VAL A 54 -34.03 12.42 17.73
C VAL A 54 -35.08 12.66 18.83
N LEU A 55 -34.72 12.62 20.12
CA LEU A 55 -35.70 12.84 21.19
C LEU A 55 -36.29 14.26 21.12
N PRO A 56 -37.57 14.47 21.47
CA PRO A 56 -38.16 15.79 21.69
C PRO A 56 -37.54 16.54 22.89
N ASP A 57 -37.66 17.87 22.90
CA ASP A 57 -37.11 18.74 23.95
C ASP A 57 -37.63 18.38 25.35
N GLU A 58 -38.91 18.03 25.44
CA GLU A 58 -39.62 17.66 26.69
C GLU A 58 -38.91 16.53 27.46
N TYR A 59 -38.40 15.52 26.75
CA TYR A 59 -37.70 14.39 27.37
C TYR A 59 -36.29 14.76 27.82
N ILE A 60 -35.63 15.65 27.09
CA ILE A 60 -34.27 16.12 27.40
C ILE A 60 -34.30 17.05 28.62
N GLU A 61 -35.29 17.95 28.68
CA GLU A 61 -35.53 18.83 29.83
C GLU A 61 -35.95 18.03 31.06
N TRP A 62 -36.77 16.98 30.91
CA TRP A 62 -37.11 16.07 32.00
C TRP A 62 -35.88 15.35 32.58
N LEU A 63 -34.90 15.02 31.72
CA LEU A 63 -33.62 14.44 32.14
C LEU A 63 -32.72 15.44 32.89
N GLY A 64 -33.13 16.71 33.00
CA GLY A 64 -32.43 17.79 33.69
C GLY A 64 -31.41 18.54 32.82
N VAL A 65 -31.41 18.32 31.50
CA VAL A 65 -30.50 19.00 30.58
C VAL A 65 -31.18 20.23 29.99
N THR A 66 -30.92 21.39 30.59
CA THR A 66 -31.52 22.67 30.18
C THR A 66 -30.71 23.43 29.13
N TRP A 67 -29.44 23.07 28.93
CA TRP A 67 -28.58 23.69 27.93
C TRP A 67 -27.89 22.63 27.07
N TYR A 68 -28.16 22.66 25.78
CA TYR A 68 -27.53 21.84 24.76
C TYR A 68 -27.40 22.64 23.46
N PRO A 69 -26.46 22.29 22.56
CA PRO A 69 -26.26 23.03 21.30
C PRO A 69 -27.51 22.95 20.42
N SER A 70 -27.62 23.86 19.46
CA SER A 70 -28.77 23.90 18.56
C SER A 70 -28.92 22.61 17.73
N ARG A 71 -30.17 22.20 17.45
CA ARG A 71 -30.44 20.90 16.80
C ARG A 71 -29.89 20.80 15.37
N GLU A 72 -29.62 21.92 14.68
CA GLU A 72 -29.03 21.87 13.34
C GLU A 72 -27.65 21.17 13.32
N TRP A 73 -26.92 21.17 14.43
CA TRP A 73 -25.64 20.46 14.53
C TRP A 73 -25.78 18.94 14.33
N ALA A 74 -26.96 18.38 14.55
CA ALA A 74 -27.25 16.98 14.23
C ALA A 74 -27.15 16.69 12.72
N VAL A 75 -27.37 17.67 11.85
CA VAL A 75 -27.24 17.51 10.40
C VAL A 75 -25.89 18.02 9.91
N LEU A 76 -25.38 19.12 10.50
CA LEU A 76 -24.11 19.70 10.10
C LEU A 76 -22.95 18.74 10.36
N LEU A 77 -22.89 18.08 11.52
CA LEU A 77 -21.79 17.14 11.84
C LEU A 77 -21.61 16.03 10.80
N PRO A 78 -22.64 15.26 10.41
CA PRO A 78 -22.50 14.24 9.36
C PRO A 78 -22.24 14.84 7.98
N ALA A 79 -22.80 16.01 7.66
CA ALA A 79 -22.54 16.65 6.36
C ALA A 79 -21.06 17.08 6.23
N TYR A 80 -20.50 17.73 7.25
CA TYR A 80 -19.10 18.14 7.25
C TYR A 80 -18.14 16.95 7.37
N SER A 81 -18.51 15.87 8.06
CA SER A 81 -17.65 14.68 8.14
C SER A 81 -17.45 14.02 6.78
N VAL A 82 -18.49 13.96 5.93
CA VAL A 82 -18.40 13.49 4.54
C VAL A 82 -17.45 14.39 3.74
N VAL A 83 -17.56 15.71 3.87
CA VAL A 83 -16.67 16.66 3.18
C VAL A 83 -15.22 16.48 3.61
N VAL A 84 -14.96 16.37 4.91
CA VAL A 84 -13.61 16.14 5.46
C VAL A 84 -13.04 14.81 4.98
N PHE A 85 -13.86 13.74 4.97
CA PHE A 85 -13.44 12.42 4.49
C PHE A 85 -13.04 12.45 3.01
N LEU A 86 -13.86 13.06 2.15
CA LEU A 86 -13.56 13.23 0.74
C LEU A 86 -12.30 14.08 0.53
N LEU A 87 -12.19 15.20 1.25
CA LEU A 87 -11.02 16.08 1.20
C LEU A 87 -9.74 15.33 1.60
N ALA A 88 -9.78 14.54 2.67
CA ALA A 88 -8.64 13.74 3.11
C ALA A 88 -8.19 12.76 2.03
N TYR A 89 -9.13 12.15 1.30
CA TYR A 89 -8.82 11.25 0.19
C TYR A 89 -8.19 11.97 -1.01
N PHE A 90 -8.72 13.14 -1.38
CA PHE A 90 -8.11 13.98 -2.41
C PHE A 90 -6.70 14.43 -2.04
N VAL A 91 -6.50 14.85 -0.79
CA VAL A 91 -5.18 15.23 -0.27
C VAL A 91 -4.24 14.03 -0.28
N TYR A 92 -4.70 12.85 0.13
CA TYR A 92 -3.91 11.61 0.05
C TYR A 92 -3.47 11.30 -1.38
N PHE A 93 -4.38 11.39 -2.36
CA PHE A 93 -4.01 11.21 -3.77
C PHE A 93 -3.04 12.26 -4.27
N ALA A 94 -3.26 13.52 -3.92
CA ALA A 94 -2.36 14.60 -4.31
C ALA A 94 -0.95 14.36 -3.75
N LEU A 95 -0.85 13.92 -2.49
CA LEU A 95 0.41 13.53 -1.86
C LEU A 95 1.04 12.30 -2.50
N ALA A 96 0.24 11.29 -2.85
CA ALA A 96 0.73 10.08 -3.53
C ALA A 96 1.31 10.41 -4.92
N ILE A 97 0.64 11.27 -5.68
CA ILE A 97 1.13 11.75 -6.98
C ILE A 97 2.36 12.64 -6.79
N HIS A 98 2.36 13.51 -5.78
CA HIS A 98 3.49 14.39 -5.47
C HIS A 98 4.74 13.60 -5.05
N GLY A 99 4.55 12.49 -4.31
CA GLY A 99 5.62 11.59 -3.90
C GLY A 99 6.06 10.58 -4.96
N ALA A 100 5.35 10.50 -6.09
CA ALA A 100 5.73 9.59 -7.17
C ALA A 100 6.98 10.12 -7.90
N PRO A 101 7.93 9.24 -8.26
CA PRO A 101 9.05 9.62 -9.12
C PRO A 101 8.54 10.05 -10.50
N SER A 102 9.36 10.79 -11.25
CA SER A 102 8.99 11.18 -12.61
C SER A 102 8.72 9.93 -13.46
N LEU A 103 7.71 9.96 -14.33
CA LEU A 103 7.32 8.80 -15.15
C LEU A 103 8.46 8.29 -16.06
N SER A 104 9.44 9.15 -16.35
CA SER A 104 10.62 8.84 -17.16
C SER A 104 11.77 8.23 -16.35
N ASP A 105 11.70 8.24 -15.02
CA ASP A 105 12.75 7.70 -14.16
C ASP A 105 12.63 6.17 -14.09
N THR A 106 13.76 5.50 -14.28
CA THR A 106 13.88 4.04 -14.21
C THR A 106 13.45 3.50 -12.84
N CYS A 107 13.61 4.31 -11.78
CA CYS A 107 13.19 3.97 -10.42
C CYS A 107 11.69 3.66 -10.30
N THR A 108 10.86 4.06 -11.27
CA THR A 108 9.42 3.76 -11.29
C THR A 108 9.14 2.27 -11.47
N PHE A 109 10.02 1.53 -12.15
CA PHE A 109 9.85 0.12 -12.47
C PHE A 109 11.04 -0.77 -12.05
N THR A 110 12.12 -0.19 -11.52
CA THR A 110 13.26 -0.91 -10.95
C THR A 110 13.26 -0.81 -9.43
N ASP A 111 13.41 -1.95 -8.73
CA ASP A 111 13.59 -1.97 -7.28
C ASP A 111 15.09 -2.06 -6.90
N SER A 112 15.38 -2.08 -5.59
CA SER A 112 16.74 -2.20 -5.07
C SER A 112 17.40 -3.57 -5.31
N ARG A 113 16.66 -4.54 -5.84
CA ARG A 113 17.15 -5.88 -6.17
C ARG A 113 17.18 -6.14 -7.68
N SER A 114 16.86 -5.14 -8.49
CA SER A 114 16.99 -5.22 -9.94
C SER A 114 18.44 -5.51 -10.31
N HIS A 115 18.64 -6.61 -11.03
CA HIS A 115 19.97 -7.10 -11.40
C HIS A 115 20.30 -6.67 -12.82
N TYR A 116 20.67 -5.41 -13.01
CA TYR A 116 21.15 -4.90 -14.29
C TYR A 116 22.65 -5.12 -14.46
N LEU A 117 23.07 -5.32 -15.71
CA LEU A 117 24.49 -5.29 -16.06
C LEU A 117 25.05 -3.88 -15.83
N PRO A 118 26.10 -3.69 -15.01
CA PRO A 118 26.71 -2.39 -14.81
C PRO A 118 27.28 -1.89 -16.14
N MET A 119 26.89 -0.68 -16.53
CA MET A 119 27.35 -0.04 -17.76
C MET A 119 28.77 0.49 -17.53
N CYS A 120 29.77 -0.38 -17.59
CA CYS A 120 31.17 0.05 -17.58
C CYS A 120 31.54 0.66 -18.93
N GLU A 121 32.01 1.91 -18.93
CA GLU A 121 32.62 2.57 -20.09
C GLU A 121 33.62 1.61 -20.76
N GLY A 122 33.31 1.19 -21.99
CA GLY A 122 34.20 0.37 -22.82
C GLY A 122 33.88 -1.13 -22.94
N LYS A 123 32.88 -1.68 -22.22
CA LYS A 123 32.42 -3.06 -22.45
C LYS A 123 31.15 -3.09 -23.29
N GLN A 124 31.12 -3.92 -24.34
CA GLN A 124 29.91 -4.22 -25.11
C GLN A 124 28.88 -4.83 -24.14
N GLY A 125 27.81 -4.09 -23.81
CA GLY A 125 26.84 -4.44 -22.76
C GLY A 125 26.08 -5.74 -23.01
N TYR A 126 24.74 -5.68 -23.09
CA TYR A 126 23.90 -6.86 -23.38
C TYR A 126 24.26 -7.56 -24.71
N VAL A 127 24.90 -6.85 -25.64
CA VAL A 127 25.34 -7.35 -26.95
C VAL A 127 26.41 -8.44 -26.88
N SER A 128 27.22 -8.48 -25.82
CA SER A 128 28.24 -9.52 -25.65
C SER A 128 27.61 -10.91 -25.42
N PHE A 129 26.39 -10.94 -24.88
CA PHE A 129 25.60 -12.14 -24.63
C PHE A 129 24.70 -12.55 -25.82
N ALA A 130 24.65 -11.76 -26.89
CA ALA A 130 23.89 -12.09 -28.09
C ALA A 130 24.59 -13.11 -29.00
N ARG A 131 25.78 -13.60 -28.62
CA ARG A 131 26.52 -14.61 -29.37
C ARG A 131 25.88 -15.99 -29.18
N PRO A 132 25.80 -16.83 -30.23
CA PRO A 132 25.18 -18.16 -30.14
C PRO A 132 25.82 -19.07 -29.08
N ASP A 133 27.12 -18.88 -28.83
CA ASP A 133 27.91 -19.69 -27.90
C ASP A 133 28.07 -19.05 -26.51
N ALA A 134 27.46 -17.89 -26.27
CA ALA A 134 27.54 -17.22 -24.98
C ALA A 134 26.55 -17.84 -23.98
N VAL A 135 27.03 -18.18 -22.79
CA VAL A 135 26.19 -18.54 -21.64
C VAL A 135 26.09 -17.33 -20.74
N PRO A 136 25.01 -16.52 -20.83
CA PRO A 136 24.86 -15.34 -19.99
C PRO A 136 24.59 -15.70 -18.53
N GLU A 137 25.12 -14.87 -17.63
CA GLU A 137 24.63 -14.82 -16.26
C GLU A 137 23.21 -14.23 -16.22
N LEU A 138 22.46 -14.51 -15.16
CA LEU A 138 21.09 -14.07 -14.99
C LEU A 138 21.06 -12.57 -14.67
N TYR A 139 20.71 -11.75 -15.67
CA TYR A 139 20.50 -10.31 -15.55
C TYR A 139 19.10 -9.93 -16.03
N ASP A 140 18.51 -8.92 -15.39
CA ASP A 140 17.29 -8.28 -15.85
C ASP A 140 17.58 -7.44 -17.09
N VAL A 141 16.79 -7.60 -18.13
CA VAL A 141 16.93 -6.84 -19.37
C VAL A 141 16.08 -5.57 -19.28
N PRO A 142 16.65 -4.36 -19.45
CA PRO A 142 15.90 -3.12 -19.36
C PRO A 142 14.79 -3.09 -20.41
N ILE A 143 13.57 -2.73 -19.99
CA ILE A 143 12.40 -2.67 -20.88
C ILE A 143 12.61 -1.74 -22.08
N GLY A 144 13.39 -0.67 -21.93
CA GLY A 144 13.75 0.23 -23.04
C GLY A 144 14.57 -0.47 -24.13
N LEU A 145 15.45 -1.41 -23.75
CA LEU A 145 16.22 -2.21 -24.70
C LEU A 145 15.32 -3.23 -25.40
N VAL A 146 14.44 -3.90 -24.65
CA VAL A 146 13.45 -4.83 -25.19
C VAL A 146 12.54 -4.12 -26.20
N ASN A 147 12.01 -2.95 -25.84
CA ASN A 147 11.13 -2.19 -26.72
C ASN A 147 11.85 -1.73 -27.99
N ARG A 148 13.11 -1.29 -27.89
CA ARG A 148 13.90 -0.90 -29.05
C ARG A 148 14.21 -2.07 -29.98
N VAL A 149 14.36 -3.28 -29.45
CA VAL A 149 14.63 -4.47 -30.28
C VAL A 149 13.34 -5.00 -30.90
N LEU A 150 12.26 -5.15 -30.12
CA LEU A 150 11.00 -5.75 -30.56
C LEU A 150 10.11 -4.81 -31.37
N TYR A 151 10.13 -3.51 -31.07
CA TYR A 151 9.23 -2.51 -31.67
C TYR A 151 10.00 -1.42 -32.41
N HIS A 152 11.18 -1.73 -32.98
CA HIS A 152 11.74 -0.81 -33.95
C HIS A 152 10.83 -0.80 -35.17
N ASP A 153 10.38 0.39 -35.58
CA ASP A 153 9.78 0.54 -36.89
C ASP A 153 10.87 0.27 -37.93
N GLU A 154 10.73 -0.81 -38.71
CA GLU A 154 11.47 -0.89 -39.96
C GLU A 154 10.98 0.25 -40.85
N PRO A 155 11.86 1.10 -41.40
CA PRO A 155 11.42 2.11 -42.35
C PRO A 155 10.74 1.39 -43.51
N SER A 156 9.46 1.68 -43.72
CA SER A 156 8.72 1.17 -44.87
C SER A 156 9.50 1.54 -46.12
N ALA A 157 9.96 0.52 -46.85
CA ALA A 157 10.67 0.69 -48.11
C ALA A 157 9.67 1.18 -49.17
N ASP A 158 9.41 2.48 -49.17
CA ASP A 158 8.76 3.23 -50.25
C ASP A 158 9.80 4.11 -50.97
#